data_AF-A0A8X7XZB3-F1
#
_entry.id   AF-A0A8X7XZB3-F1
#
_cell.length_a   1.000
_cell.length_b   1.000
_cell.length_c   1.000
_cell.angle_alpha   90.00
_cell.angle_beta   90.00
_cell.angle_gamma   90.00
#
_symmetry.space_group_name_H-M   'P 1'
#
loop_
_entity.id
_entity.type
_entity.pdbx_description
1 polymer ?
#
loop_
_entity_poly.entity_id
_entity_poly.type
_entity_poly.pdbx_seq_one_letter_code
_entity_poly.pdbx_strand_id
1 'polypeptide(L)'
;MTVRITSSRTELCRFSGAKTYPGKGIRFVRSDSQVFLFANSKCKRYFHSRWKLSKLTWTAMTLLLKLLRRDVVLQKKPFSRSIVGATLEVILIQKRRTEKPEVRGAAREAGLRSVHE
;
A
#
# COMPACT_ATOMS: atom_id res chain seq x y z
N MET A 1 -17.15 45.73 -12.42
CA MET A 1 -17.03 45.01 -11.13
C MET A 1 -16.39 43.66 -11.36
N THR A 2 -15.09 43.53 -11.13
CA THR A 2 -14.34 42.28 -11.31
C THR A 2 -14.44 41.48 -10.01
N VAL A 3 -15.34 40.50 -9.96
CA VAL A 3 -15.42 39.58 -8.82
C VAL A 3 -14.21 38.64 -8.90
N ARG A 4 -13.24 38.84 -8.01
CA ARG A 4 -12.14 37.88 -7.81
C ARG A 4 -12.75 36.61 -7.19
N ILE A 5 -12.80 35.52 -7.95
CA ILE A 5 -13.18 34.19 -7.45
C ILE A 5 -12.01 33.68 -6.59
N THR A 6 -11.96 34.09 -5.33
CA THR A 6 -10.97 33.60 -4.36
C THR A 6 -11.55 32.41 -3.61
N SER A 7 -10.84 31.26 -3.70
CA SER A 7 -11.15 29.93 -3.15
C SER A 7 -12.16 29.09 -3.95
N SER A 8 -11.69 28.51 -5.06
CA SER A 8 -12.42 27.47 -5.77
C SER A 8 -12.34 26.15 -4.99
N ARG A 9 -13.39 25.82 -4.23
CA ARG A 9 -13.55 24.50 -3.62
C ARG A 9 -13.44 23.43 -4.73
N THR A 10 -12.37 22.63 -4.68
CA THR A 10 -12.15 21.58 -5.68
C THR A 10 -12.89 20.31 -5.26
N GLU A 11 -13.70 19.79 -6.18
CA GLU A 11 -14.40 18.52 -5.99
C GLU A 11 -13.59 17.40 -6.64
N LEU A 12 -13.63 16.19 -6.08
CA LEU A 12 -12.94 15.04 -6.67
C LEU A 12 -13.88 14.23 -7.56
N CYS A 13 -13.37 13.82 -8.72
CA CYS A 13 -14.06 12.88 -9.59
C CYS A 13 -14.17 11.51 -8.90
N ARG A 14 -15.39 11.00 -8.74
CA ARG A 14 -15.64 9.72 -8.03
C ARG A 14 -15.03 8.51 -8.76
N PHE A 15 -14.87 8.60 -10.08
CA PHE A 15 -14.34 7.52 -10.92
C PHE A 15 -12.81 7.55 -11.04
N SER A 16 -12.23 8.69 -11.44
CA SER A 16 -10.79 8.78 -11.70
C SER A 16 -9.96 9.24 -10.50
N GLY A 17 -10.58 9.88 -9.51
CA GLY A 17 -9.89 10.56 -8.41
C GLY A 17 -9.24 11.89 -8.81
N ALA A 18 -9.47 12.37 -10.04
CA ALA A 18 -8.93 13.64 -10.52
C ALA A 18 -9.62 14.85 -9.85
N LYS A 19 -8.86 15.91 -9.60
CA LYS A 19 -9.39 17.20 -9.11
C LYS A 19 -10.20 17.89 -10.20
N THR A 20 -11.42 18.30 -9.85
CA THR A 20 -12.35 19.00 -10.72
C THR A 20 -12.62 20.38 -10.13
N TYR A 21 -12.33 21.41 -10.92
CA TYR A 21 -12.56 22.80 -10.55
C TYR A 21 -14.02 23.19 -10.83
N PRO A 22 -14.57 24.19 -10.13
CA PRO A 22 -15.91 24.69 -10.41
C PRO A 22 -16.05 25.11 -11.88
N GLY A 23 -17.20 24.81 -12.49
CA GLY A 23 -17.45 25.03 -13.92
C GLY A 23 -16.86 23.97 -14.86
N LYS A 24 -16.12 22.97 -14.34
CA LYS A 24 -15.64 21.82 -15.11
C LYS A 24 -16.34 20.53 -14.66
N GLY A 25 -16.34 19.56 -15.56
CA GLY A 25 -16.87 18.22 -15.30
C GLY A 25 -18.37 18.09 -15.53
N ILE A 26 -18.90 16.92 -15.17
CA ILE A 26 -20.30 16.54 -15.36
C ILE A 26 -20.80 15.96 -14.05
N ARG A 27 -21.91 16.50 -13.54
CA ARG A 27 -22.60 15.97 -12.36
C ARG A 27 -23.73 15.05 -12.83
N PHE A 28 -23.70 13.81 -12.38
CA PHE A 28 -24.69 12.78 -12.68
C PHE A 28 -25.38 12.36 -11.39
N VAL A 29 -26.71 12.44 -11.37
CA VAL A 29 -27.53 11.98 -10.24
C VAL A 29 -28.14 10.64 -10.62
N ARG A 30 -27.89 9.62 -9.80
CA ARG A 30 -28.48 8.29 -9.97
C ARG A 30 -29.82 8.21 -9.23
N SER A 31 -30.68 7.27 -9.61
CA SER A 31 -32.04 7.11 -9.05
C SER A 31 -32.09 6.94 -7.53
N ASP A 32 -31.02 6.44 -6.92
CA ASP A 32 -30.83 6.31 -5.48
C ASP A 32 -30.32 7.61 -4.83
N SER A 33 -30.52 8.77 -5.47
CA SER A 33 -30.08 10.10 -5.05
C SER A 33 -28.55 10.29 -4.91
N GLN A 34 -27.75 9.31 -5.32
CA GLN A 34 -26.29 9.44 -5.29
C GLN A 34 -25.80 10.41 -6.37
N VAL A 35 -25.01 11.39 -5.94
CA VAL A 35 -24.40 12.38 -6.82
C VAL A 35 -22.97 11.94 -7.18
N PHE A 36 -22.75 11.72 -8.48
CA PHE A 36 -21.45 11.41 -9.04
C PHE A 36 -20.89 12.61 -9.78
N LEU A 37 -19.68 13.02 -9.41
CA LEU A 37 -18.91 13.98 -10.18
C LEU A 37 -17.94 13.26 -11.11
N PHE A 38 -17.98 13.60 -12.40
CA PHE A 38 -17.04 13.13 -13.40
C PHE A 38 -16.19 14.29 -13.93
N ALA A 39 -14.87 14.10 -14.00
CA ALA A 39 -13.98 15.10 -14.58
C ALA A 39 -14.22 15.27 -16.09
N ASN A 40 -14.38 14.16 -16.84
CA ASN A 40 -14.49 14.15 -18.30
C ASN A 40 -15.62 13.22 -18.76
N SER A 41 -16.10 13.40 -20.01
CA SER A 41 -17.04 12.51 -20.69
C SER A 41 -16.57 11.05 -20.75
N LYS A 42 -15.26 10.82 -20.87
CA LYS A 42 -14.62 9.49 -20.81
C LYS A 42 -14.95 8.75 -19.50
N CYS A 43 -14.92 9.45 -18.37
CA CYS A 43 -15.25 8.86 -17.07
C CYS A 43 -16.74 8.49 -16.98
N LYS A 44 -17.62 9.36 -17.48
CA LYS A 44 -19.07 9.09 -17.57
C LYS A 44 -19.35 7.85 -18.43
N ARG A 45 -18.73 7.75 -19.61
CA ARG A 45 -18.89 6.59 -20.51
C ARG A 45 -18.49 5.28 -19.83
N TYR A 46 -17.32 5.23 -19.21
CA TYR A 46 -16.88 4.01 -18.51
C TYR A 46 -17.76 3.63 -17.33
N PHE A 47 -18.31 4.62 -16.61
CA PHE A 47 -19.27 4.38 -15.54
C PHE A 47 -20.56 3.72 -16.05
N HIS A 48 -21.14 4.22 -17.15
CA HIS A 48 -22.33 3.61 -17.75
C HIS A 48 -22.05 2.22 -18.33
N SER A 49 -20.88 2.03 -18.96
CA SER A 49 -20.43 0.73 -19.44
C SER A 49 -19.97 -0.22 -18.31
N ARG A 50 -20.16 0.15 -17.03
CA ARG A 50 -19.84 -0.66 -15.84
C ARG A 50 -18.41 -1.19 -15.77
N TRP A 51 -17.45 -0.41 -16.28
CA TRP A 51 -16.04 -0.79 -16.19
C TRP A 51 -15.54 -0.72 -14.75
N LYS A 52 -14.94 -1.82 -14.28
CA LYS A 52 -14.30 -1.88 -12.97
C LYS A 52 -12.99 -1.10 -13.00
N LEU A 53 -12.83 -0.13 -12.08
CA LEU A 53 -11.64 0.73 -11.98
C LEU A 53 -10.35 -0.09 -11.94
N SER A 54 -10.33 -1.23 -11.25
CA SER A 54 -9.17 -2.12 -11.13
C SER A 54 -8.57 -2.58 -12.47
N LYS A 55 -9.35 -2.54 -13.55
CA LYS A 55 -8.90 -2.91 -14.90
C LYS A 55 -8.29 -1.73 -15.69
N LEU A 56 -8.49 -0.48 -15.25
CA LEU A 56 -8.05 0.74 -15.96
C LEU A 56 -6.76 1.29 -15.36
N THR A 57 -5.63 1.09 -16.04
CA THR A 57 -4.26 1.36 -15.55
C THR A 57 -3.95 2.79 -15.10
N TRP A 58 -4.70 3.80 -15.56
CA TRP A 58 -4.45 5.22 -15.36
C TRP A 58 -5.24 5.85 -14.20
N THR A 59 -6.16 5.11 -13.60
CA THR A 59 -7.03 5.66 -12.55
C THR A 59 -6.32 5.76 -11.20
N ALA A 60 -6.73 6.75 -10.40
CA ALA A 60 -6.49 6.90 -8.95
C ALA A 60 -6.29 5.55 -8.23
N MET A 61 -7.36 4.76 -8.30
CA MET A 61 -7.49 3.49 -7.62
C MET A 61 -6.50 2.42 -8.10
N THR A 62 -6.23 2.35 -9.41
CA THR A 62 -5.26 1.37 -9.91
C THR A 62 -3.84 1.66 -9.51
N LEU A 63 -3.48 2.94 -9.40
CA LEU A 63 -2.16 3.33 -8.91
C LEU A 63 -2.03 2.91 -7.44
N LEU A 64 -3.03 3.22 -6.62
CA LEU A 64 -3.07 2.79 -5.22
C LEU A 64 -2.98 1.26 -5.08
N LEU A 65 -3.75 0.50 -5.85
CA LEU A 65 -3.73 -0.96 -5.80
C LEU A 65 -2.38 -1.55 -6.22
N LYS A 66 -1.69 -0.93 -7.19
CA LYS A 66 -0.33 -1.34 -7.58
C LYS A 66 0.67 -1.07 -6.46
N LEU A 67 0.56 0.06 -5.76
CA LEU A 67 1.41 0.38 -4.62
C LEU A 67 1.20 -0.63 -3.48
N LEU A 68 -0.04 -0.85 -3.05
CA LEU A 68 -0.36 -1.82 -2.00
C LEU A 68 0.13 -3.25 -2.31
N ARG A 69 0.06 -3.67 -3.58
CA ARG A 69 0.61 -4.98 -3.99
C ARG A 69 2.13 -5.07 -3.84
N ARG A 70 2.87 -3.98 -4.05
CA ARG A 70 4.33 -3.95 -3.83
C ARG A 70 4.65 -4.15 -2.35
N ASP A 71 3.91 -3.48 -1.47
CA ASP A 71 4.09 -3.61 -0.02
C ASP A 71 3.87 -5.06 0.46
N VAL A 72 2.85 -5.74 -0.08
CA VAL A 72 2.59 -7.16 0.23
C VAL A 72 3.73 -8.07 -0.26
N VAL A 73 4.32 -7.80 -1.42
CA VAL A 73 5.44 -8.61 -1.95
C VAL A 73 6.69 -8.46 -1.07
N LEU A 74 6.98 -7.24 -0.59
CA LEU A 74 8.12 -6.99 0.30
C LEU A 74 7.95 -7.61 1.69
N GLN A 75 6.71 -7.76 2.16
CA GLN A 75 6.41 -8.37 3.47
C GLN A 75 6.41 -9.90 3.45
N LYS A 76 6.49 -10.55 2.28
CA LYS A 76 6.67 -12.01 2.22
C LYS A 76 8.08 -12.37 2.68
N LYS A 77 8.24 -12.63 3.99
CA LYS A 77 9.44 -13.23 4.55
C LYS A 77 9.72 -14.55 3.81
N PRO A 78 10.96 -14.82 3.38
CA PRO A 78 11.29 -16.08 2.73
C PRO A 78 10.94 -17.21 3.68
N PHE A 79 10.06 -18.11 3.24
CA PHE A 79 9.71 -19.32 3.97
C PHE A 79 11.02 -20.11 4.13
N SER A 80 11.47 -20.31 5.37
CA SER A 80 12.65 -21.14 5.63
C SER A 80 12.29 -22.56 5.21
N ARG A 81 12.76 -22.98 4.04
CA ARG A 81 12.66 -24.38 3.62
C ARG A 81 13.41 -25.21 4.66
N SER A 82 12.74 -26.15 5.30
CA SER A 82 13.39 -27.16 6.13
C SER A 82 14.28 -27.99 5.21
N ILE A 83 15.59 -27.81 5.32
CA ILE A 83 16.54 -28.56 4.50
C ILE A 83 16.67 -29.94 5.14
N VAL A 84 15.91 -30.92 4.64
CA VAL A 84 16.31 -32.33 4.79
C VAL A 84 17.68 -32.44 4.12
N GLY A 85 18.74 -32.58 4.93
CA GLY A 85 20.14 -32.62 4.47
C GLY A 85 21.03 -31.41 4.79
N ALA A 86 20.61 -30.45 5.63
CA ALA A 86 21.53 -29.41 6.10
C ALA A 86 22.57 -30.00 7.06
N THR A 87 23.85 -29.72 6.82
CA THR A 87 24.94 -30.08 7.73
C THR A 87 24.77 -29.40 9.09
N LEU A 88 25.23 -30.05 10.17
CA LEU A 88 25.09 -29.57 11.55
C LEU A 88 25.58 -28.12 11.73
N GLU A 89 26.61 -27.72 10.99
CA GLU A 89 27.17 -26.37 11.06
C GLU A 89 26.20 -25.29 10.56
N VAL A 90 25.49 -25.55 9.46
CA VAL A 90 24.54 -24.58 8.88
C VAL A 90 23.38 -24.35 9.86
N ILE A 91 22.91 -25.42 10.51
CA ILE A 91 21.86 -25.39 11.53
C ILE A 91 22.33 -24.59 12.76
N LEU A 92 23.55 -24.84 13.24
CA LEU A 92 24.12 -24.13 14.39
C LEU A 92 24.36 -22.63 14.12
N ILE A 93 24.76 -22.27 12.89
CA ILE A 93 24.93 -20.88 12.47
C ILE A 93 23.58 -20.16 12.43
N GLN A 94 22.51 -20.81 11.96
CA GLN A 94 21.17 -20.23 11.93
C GLN A 94 20.57 -20.05 13.33
N LYS A 95 20.81 -20.99 14.27
CA LYS A 95 20.44 -20.83 15.68
C LYS A 95 21.15 -19.62 16.32
N ARG A 96 22.48 -19.51 16.15
CA ARG A 96 23.24 -18.33 16.63
C ARG A 96 22.78 -16.99 16.03
N ARG A 97 22.26 -16.99 14.80
CA ARG A 97 21.73 -15.79 14.14
C ARG A 97 20.32 -15.40 14.60
N THR A 98 19.55 -16.35 15.13
CA THR A 98 18.16 -16.13 15.59
C THR A 98 18.05 -15.89 17.09
N GLU A 99 19.11 -16.17 17.84
CA GLU A 99 19.21 -15.83 19.26
C GLU A 99 19.09 -14.31 19.49
N LYS A 100 18.20 -13.95 20.41
CA LYS A 100 17.99 -12.56 20.83
C LYS A 100 19.29 -12.00 21.44
N PRO A 101 19.61 -10.71 21.20
CA PRO A 101 20.86 -10.10 21.66
C PRO A 101 21.04 -10.14 23.19
N GLU A 102 19.94 -10.14 23.93
CA GLU A 102 19.91 -10.26 25.40
C GLU A 102 20.51 -11.59 25.88
N VAL A 103 20.16 -12.70 25.22
CA VAL A 103 20.67 -14.04 25.56
C VAL A 103 22.16 -14.15 25.23
N ARG A 104 22.60 -13.48 24.16
CA ARG A 104 24.03 -13.38 23.79
C ARG A 104 24.83 -12.55 24.79
N GLY A 105 24.23 -11.49 25.34
CA GLY A 105 24.83 -10.67 26.40
C GLY A 105 24.98 -11.45 27.71
N ALA A 106 23.91 -12.12 28.14
CA ALA A 106 23.90 -12.92 29.36
C ALA A 106 24.92 -14.07 29.32
N ALA A 107 25.09 -14.74 28.18
CA ALA A 107 26.10 -15.80 28.03
C ALA A 107 27.55 -15.27 28.10
N ARG A 108 27.80 -14.04 27.62
CA ARG A 108 29.11 -13.38 27.74
C ARG A 108 29.38 -12.97 29.18
N GLU A 109 28.40 -12.37 29.85
CA GLU A 109 28.52 -12.01 31.27
C GLU A 109 28.70 -13.23 32.17
N ALA A 110 28.00 -14.33 31.90
CA ALA A 110 28.17 -15.59 32.63
C ALA A 110 29.59 -16.17 32.45
N GLY A 111 30.13 -16.14 31.24
CA GLY A 111 31.51 -16.58 30.98
C GLY A 111 32.57 -15.69 31.61
N LEU A 112 32.34 -14.38 31.69
CA LEU A 112 33.22 -13.46 32.41
C LEU A 112 33.17 -13.68 33.94
N ARG A 113 32.01 -14.02 34.49
CA ARG A 113 31.85 -14.34 35.91
C ARG A 113 32.58 -15.62 36.31
N SER A 114 32.50 -16.68 35.50
CA SER A 114 33.18 -17.96 35.78
C SER A 114 34.70 -17.93 35.65
N VAL A 115 35.28 -16.87 35.07
CA VAL A 115 36.74 -16.66 34.98
C VAL A 115 37.26 -15.80 36.12
N HIS A 116 36.36 -15.02 36.75
CA HIS A 116 36.69 -14.17 37.88
C HIS A 116 36.57 -14.88 39.24
N GLU A 117 35.80 -15.97 39.28
CA GLU A 117 35.73 -16.95 40.37
C GLU A 117 36.89 -17.96 40.27
#